data_AF-A0A3C0NJN6-F1
#
_entry.id   AF-A0A3C0NJN6-F1
#
_cell.length_a   1.000
_cell.length_b   1.000
_cell.length_c   1.000
_cell.angle_alpha   90.00
_cell.angle_beta   90.00
_cell.angle_gamma   90.00
#
_symmetry.space_group_name_H-M   'P 1'
#
loop_
_entity.id
_entity.type
_entity.pdbx_description
1 polymer ?
#
loop_
_entity_poly.entity_id
_entity_poly.type
_entity_poly.pdbx_seq_one_letter_code
_entity_poly.pdbx_strand_id
1 'polypeptide(L)'
;MAETPIDLYRSGNANSPRMDNVRPKDVATYTDDNGQVWVNAALGGGISTFATPRTGKNCWKLERGTEIAPELELVNDHDDHWLWKPSETMLLDEYKAALQLIGTSFYKVS
;
A
#
# COMPACT_ATOMS: atom_id res chain seq x y z
N MET A 1 -2.65 -17.36 -6.52
CA MET A 1 -2.40 -15.90 -6.44
C MET A 1 -1.62 -15.64 -5.16
N ALA A 2 -0.90 -14.52 -5.04
CA ALA A 2 -0.23 -14.19 -3.80
C ALA A 2 -1.25 -13.73 -2.75
N GLU A 3 -1.00 -14.01 -1.47
CA GLU A 3 -1.88 -13.66 -0.36
C GLU A 3 -1.08 -13.00 0.76
N THR A 4 -1.73 -12.17 1.57
CA THR A 4 -1.11 -11.56 2.75
C THR A 4 -0.70 -12.65 3.76
N PRO A 5 0.57 -12.72 4.19
CA PRO A 5 1.02 -13.79 5.09
C PRO A 5 0.61 -13.55 6.54
N ILE A 6 0.26 -12.31 6.90
CA ILE A 6 -0.10 -11.87 8.25
C ILE A 6 -1.25 -10.87 8.20
N ASP A 7 -1.85 -10.65 9.37
CA ASP A 7 -2.75 -9.53 9.57
C ASP A 7 -1.95 -8.23 9.48
N LEU A 8 -2.51 -7.23 8.79
CA LEU A 8 -1.87 -5.94 8.59
C LEU A 8 -2.73 -4.81 9.12
N TYR A 9 -2.08 -3.79 9.67
CA TYR A 9 -2.74 -2.68 10.34
C TYR A 9 -2.28 -1.35 9.74
N ARG A 10 -3.20 -0.40 9.69
CA ARG A 10 -2.92 0.99 9.30
C ARG A 10 -3.73 1.95 10.17
N SER A 11 -3.05 2.87 10.82
CA SER A 11 -3.68 3.83 11.74
C SER A 11 -3.66 5.25 11.16
N GLY A 12 -4.66 6.05 11.50
CA GLY A 12 -4.75 7.44 11.06
C GLY A 12 -6.02 8.15 11.53
N ASN A 13 -6.17 9.41 11.13
CA ASN A 13 -7.33 10.23 11.48
C ASN A 13 -8.42 10.24 10.38
N ALA A 14 -8.19 9.53 9.28
CA ALA A 14 -9.10 9.45 8.16
C ALA A 14 -10.23 8.42 8.39
N ASN A 15 -11.33 8.58 7.66
CA ASN A 15 -12.47 7.65 7.66
C ASN A 15 -12.26 6.42 6.75
N SER A 16 -11.03 6.18 6.28
CA SER A 16 -10.61 5.03 5.49
C SER A 16 -9.12 4.76 5.74
N PRO A 17 -8.56 3.60 5.35
CA PRO A 17 -7.11 3.36 5.43
C PRO A 17 -6.31 4.27 4.49
N ARG A 18 -6.91 4.85 3.45
CA ARG A 18 -6.23 5.68 2.43
C ARG A 18 -4.98 5.00 1.88
N MET A 19 -5.17 3.77 1.37
CA MET A 19 -4.10 3.02 0.72
C MET A 19 -3.64 3.71 -0.57
N ASP A 20 -4.57 4.30 -1.30
CA ASP A 20 -4.40 5.05 -2.57
C ASP A 20 -3.80 6.46 -2.41
N ASN A 21 -3.65 6.96 -1.17
CA ASN A 21 -3.06 8.27 -0.91
C ASN A 21 -1.52 8.22 -0.99
N VAL A 22 -1.01 7.97 -2.20
CA VAL A 22 0.42 7.92 -2.54
C VAL A 22 0.99 9.34 -2.62
N ARG A 23 1.94 9.68 -1.75
CA ARG A 23 2.63 10.97 -1.72
C ARG A 23 4.00 10.86 -2.41
N PRO A 24 4.60 11.97 -2.87
CA PRO A 24 5.91 11.96 -3.53
C PRO A 24 7.07 11.34 -2.71
N LYS A 25 6.93 11.25 -1.39
CA LYS A 25 7.92 10.63 -0.51
C LYS A 25 7.69 9.13 -0.28
N ASP A 26 6.54 8.60 -0.68
CA ASP A 26 6.16 7.22 -0.41
C ASP A 26 6.78 6.28 -1.46
N VAL A 27 6.90 6.72 -2.71
CA VAL A 27 7.48 5.97 -3.82
C VAL A 27 8.28 6.90 -4.74
N ALA A 28 9.30 6.36 -5.41
CA ALA A 28 10.02 7.07 -6.44
C ALA A 28 9.17 7.20 -7.72
N THR A 29 9.04 8.42 -8.24
CA THR A 29 8.29 8.70 -9.46
C THR A 29 9.10 9.50 -10.47
N TYR A 30 8.78 9.34 -11.75
CA TYR A 30 9.26 10.22 -12.82
C TYR A 30 8.11 10.58 -13.76
N THR A 31 8.28 11.67 -14.51
CA THR A 31 7.32 12.09 -15.54
C THR A 31 7.91 11.80 -16.92
N ASP A 32 7.14 11.18 -17.80
CA ASP A 32 7.57 10.93 -19.19
C ASP A 32 7.33 12.15 -20.10
N ASP A 33 7.73 12.02 -21.36
CA ASP A 33 7.58 13.10 -22.37
C ASP A 33 6.12 13.45 -22.70
N ASN A 34 5.17 12.56 -22.34
CA ASN A 34 3.73 12.79 -22.50
C ASN A 34 3.08 13.42 -21.26
N GLY A 35 3.87 13.70 -20.22
CA GLY A 35 3.37 14.26 -18.96
C GLY A 35 2.75 13.23 -18.01
N GLN A 36 2.87 11.94 -18.29
CA GLN A 36 2.35 10.89 -17.42
C GLN A 36 3.33 10.61 -16.29
N VAL A 37 2.80 10.36 -15.08
CA VAL A 37 3.61 10.06 -13.89
C VAL A 37 3.71 8.54 -13.72
N TRP A 38 4.94 8.05 -13.69
CA TRP A 38 5.29 6.65 -13.52
C TRP A 38 5.87 6.40 -12.14
N VAL A 39 5.60 5.22 -11.56
CA VAL A 39 6.20 4.74 -10.32
C VAL A 39 7.32 3.77 -10.68
N ASN A 40 8.54 4.03 -10.20
CA ASN A 40 9.69 3.18 -10.48
C ASN A 40 9.81 2.07 -9.43
N ALA A 41 9.49 0.83 -9.80
CA ALA A 41 9.51 -0.31 -8.88
C ALA A 41 10.92 -0.66 -8.35
N ALA A 42 11.98 -0.30 -9.07
CA ALA A 42 13.36 -0.62 -8.70
C ALA A 42 13.95 0.34 -7.64
N LEU A 43 13.40 1.54 -7.49
CA LEU A 43 13.94 2.58 -6.59
C LEU A 43 13.34 2.54 -5.18
N GLY A 44 12.50 1.54 -4.88
CA GLY A 44 11.96 1.28 -3.54
C GLY A 44 10.85 2.24 -3.12
N GLY A 45 10.47 2.15 -1.84
CA GLY A 45 9.29 2.81 -1.29
C GLY A 45 8.02 1.96 -1.45
N GLY A 46 6.93 2.44 -0.86
CA GLY A 46 5.65 1.77 -0.84
C GLY A 46 4.70 2.39 0.19
N ILE A 47 3.47 1.87 0.25
CA ILE A 47 2.50 2.29 1.26
C ILE A 47 2.68 1.41 2.51
N SER A 48 2.95 2.07 3.64
CA SER A 48 3.17 1.42 4.92
C SER A 48 1.92 0.79 5.52
N THR A 49 2.08 -0.45 5.95
CA THR A 49 1.22 -1.18 6.89
C THR A 49 2.08 -1.82 7.96
N PHE A 50 1.46 -2.33 9.01
CA PHE A 50 2.19 -2.85 10.17
C PHE A 50 1.64 -4.18 10.66
N ALA A 51 2.49 -5.03 11.22
CA ALA A 51 2.11 -6.32 11.80
C ALA A 51 1.33 -6.18 13.11
N THR A 52 1.41 -5.02 13.77
CA THR A 52 0.72 -4.73 15.01
C THR A 52 -0.10 -3.43 14.90
N PRO A 53 -1.25 -3.33 15.58
CA PRO A 53 -2.05 -2.11 15.58
C PRO A 53 -1.27 -0.97 16.24
N ARG A 54 -1.16 0.16 15.55
CA ARG A 54 -0.52 1.37 16.09
C ARG A 54 -1.52 2.30 16.75
N THR A 55 -1.08 3.02 17.77
CA THR A 55 -1.88 4.06 18.46
C THR A 55 -2.33 5.14 17.47
N GLY A 56 -3.62 5.46 17.46
CA GLY A 56 -4.20 6.48 16.60
C GLY A 56 -5.69 6.64 16.85
N LYS A 57 -6.31 7.65 16.23
CA LYS A 57 -7.77 7.87 16.36
C LYS A 57 -8.58 6.73 15.74
N ASN A 58 -8.18 6.29 14.55
CA ASN A 58 -8.77 5.17 13.85
C ASN A 58 -7.68 4.15 13.53
N CYS A 59 -8.04 2.86 13.58
CA CYS A 59 -7.18 1.75 13.16
C CYS A 59 -7.96 0.86 12.18
N TRP A 60 -7.29 0.47 11.12
CA TRP A 60 -7.82 -0.38 10.05
C TRP A 60 -7.03 -1.68 10.02
N LYS A 61 -7.74 -2.81 9.92
CA LYS A 61 -7.16 -4.14 9.83
C LYS A 61 -7.46 -4.76 8.47
N LEU A 62 -6.46 -5.42 7.90
CA LEU A 62 -6.55 -6.36 6.79
C LEU A 62 -6.23 -7.75 7.32
N GLU A 63 -7.06 -8.74 7.01
CA GLU A 63 -6.81 -10.12 7.43
C GLU A 63 -5.65 -10.73 6.66
N ARG A 64 -4.92 -11.64 7.30
CA ARG A 64 -4.07 -12.61 6.58
C ARG A 64 -4.91 -13.41 5.58
N GLY A 65 -4.27 -13.92 4.53
CA GLY A 65 -4.94 -14.67 3.47
C GLY A 65 -5.75 -13.78 2.52
N THR A 66 -5.61 -12.46 2.60
CA THR A 66 -6.24 -11.56 1.63
C THR A 66 -5.45 -11.62 0.33
N GLU A 67 -6.14 -11.80 -0.79
CA GLU A 67 -5.52 -11.82 -2.12
C GLU A 67 -4.80 -10.50 -2.43
N ILE A 68 -3.59 -10.62 -2.97
CA ILE A 68 -2.77 -9.51 -3.42
C ILE A 68 -2.94 -9.39 -4.94
N ALA A 69 -3.36 -8.20 -5.40
CA ALA A 69 -3.48 -7.89 -6.81
C ALA A 69 -2.12 -8.04 -7.52
N PRO A 70 -2.06 -8.54 -8.77
CA PRO A 70 -0.82 -8.81 -9.48
C PRO A 70 0.05 -7.55 -9.71
N GLU A 71 -0.55 -6.37 -9.69
CA GLU A 71 0.12 -5.07 -9.77
C GLU A 71 0.87 -4.68 -8.50
N LEU A 72 0.65 -5.41 -7.40
CA LEU A 72 1.23 -5.12 -6.08
C LEU A 72 2.13 -6.26 -5.59
N GLU A 73 3.16 -5.86 -4.86
CA GLU A 73 4.00 -6.73 -4.06
C GLU A 73 3.91 -6.29 -2.59
N LEU A 74 3.81 -7.24 -1.67
CA LEU A 74 3.86 -6.98 -0.24
C LEU A 74 5.22 -7.43 0.32
N VAL A 75 5.99 -6.49 0.83
CA VAL A 75 7.36 -6.72 1.32
C VAL A 75 7.46 -6.34 2.79
N ASN A 76 7.99 -7.22 3.62
CA ASN A 76 8.47 -6.85 4.96
C ASN A 76 9.82 -6.17 4.79
N ASP A 77 9.92 -4.87 5.08
CA ASP A 77 11.18 -4.14 4.98
C ASP A 77 12.00 -4.23 6.27
N HIS A 78 11.37 -4.10 7.44
CA HIS A 78 11.97 -4.37 8.74
C HIS A 78 10.90 -4.68 9.80
N ASP A 79 11.23 -5.52 10.78
CA ASP A 79 10.44 -5.77 12.00
C ASP A 79 8.92 -5.88 11.75
N ASP A 80 8.17 -4.90 12.26
CA ASP A 80 6.72 -4.80 12.21
C ASP A 80 6.20 -4.03 11.00
N HIS A 81 7.06 -3.60 10.07
CA HIS A 81 6.71 -2.72 8.97
C HIS A 81 6.69 -3.47 7.64
N TRP A 82 5.64 -3.17 6.87
CA TRP A 82 5.34 -3.85 5.63
C TRP A 82 4.96 -2.80 4.58
N LEU A 83 5.59 -2.90 3.42
CA LEU A 83 5.39 -2.01 2.29
C LEU A 83 4.57 -2.70 1.21
N TRP A 84 3.48 -2.05 0.81
CA TRP A 84 2.82 -2.33 -0.46
C TRP A 84 3.56 -1.57 -1.54
N LYS A 85 4.17 -2.30 -2.46
CA LYS A 85 5.00 -1.80 -3.56
C LYS A 85 4.32 -2.10 -4.90
N PRO A 86 4.60 -1.35 -5.97
CA PRO A 86 4.26 -1.83 -7.30
C PRO A 86 5.10 -3.06 -7.64
N SER A 87 4.51 -4.07 -8.29
CA SER A 87 5.22 -5.29 -8.72
C SER A 87 6.13 -5.05 -9.91
N GLU A 88 5.82 -4.04 -10.74
CA GLU A 88 6.62 -3.57 -11.86
C GLU A 88 6.48 -2.05 -12.04
N THR A 89 7.35 -1.45 -12.86
CA THR A 89 7.24 -0.02 -13.18
C THR A 89 5.93 0.23 -13.93
N MET A 90 5.06 1.07 -13.37
CA MET A 90 3.69 1.26 -13.85
C MET A 90 3.23 2.72 -13.70
N LEU A 91 2.08 3.09 -14.27
CA LEU A 91 1.53 4.43 -14.08
C LEU A 91 1.11 4.64 -12.62
N LEU A 92 1.29 5.86 -12.12
CA LEU A 92 0.87 6.23 -10.77
C LEU A 92 -0.62 6.00 -10.54
N ASP A 93 -1.45 6.21 -11.56
CA ASP A 93 -2.90 6.02 -11.46
C ASP A 93 -3.29 4.53 -11.40
N GLU A 94 -2.57 3.66 -12.12
CA GLU A 94 -2.75 2.20 -12.04
C GLU A 94 -2.34 1.68 -10.66
N TYR A 95 -1.19 2.15 -10.15
CA TYR A 95 -0.74 1.82 -8.79
C TYR A 95 -1.75 2.26 -7.72
N LYS A 96 -2.29 3.47 -7.83
CA LYS A 96 -3.35 3.96 -6.94
C LYS A 96 -4.62 3.14 -7.04
N ALA A 97 -5.02 2.72 -8.23
CA ALA A 97 -6.21 1.89 -8.43
C ALA A 97 -6.05 0.51 -7.76
N ALA A 98 -4.89 -0.13 -7.90
CA ALA A 98 -4.58 -1.38 -7.23
C ALA A 98 -4.58 -1.23 -5.69
N LEU A 99 -3.98 -0.14 -5.19
CA LEU A 99 -4.00 0.20 -3.76
C LEU A 99 -5.41 0.50 -3.24
N GLN A 100 -6.25 1.15 -4.05
CA GLN A 100 -7.65 1.41 -3.71
C GLN A 100 -8.41 0.09 -3.56
N LEU A 101 -8.18 -0.86 -4.48
CA LEU A 101 -8.83 -2.17 -4.44
C LEU A 101 -8.49 -2.92 -3.16
N ILE A 102 -7.21 -3.09 -2.82
CA ILE A 102 -6.83 -3.74 -1.55
C ILE A 102 -7.34 -2.95 -0.33
N GLY A 103 -7.42 -1.63 -0.45
CA GLY A 103 -8.00 -0.75 0.56
C GLY A 103 -9.46 -1.05 0.91
N THR A 104 -10.22 -1.70 0.01
CA THR A 104 -11.63 -2.09 0.26
C THR A 104 -11.74 -3.30 1.19
N SER A 105 -10.69 -4.11 1.30
CA SER A 105 -10.64 -5.28 2.18
C SER A 105 -10.30 -4.92 3.64
N PHE A 106 -9.86 -3.68 3.88
CA PHE A 106 -9.63 -3.19 5.23
C PHE A 106 -10.95 -2.85 5.93
N TYR A 107 -11.05 -3.19 7.21
CA TYR A 107 -12.15 -2.80 8.06
C TYR A 107 -11.67 -2.10 9.34
N LYS A 108 -12.51 -1.23 9.89
CA LYS A 108 -12.17 -0.43 11.07
C LYS A 108 -12.22 -1.29 12.33
N VAL A 109 -11.18 -1.22 13.17
CA VAL A 109 -11.08 -1.97 14.44
C VAL A 109 -10.98 -1.08 15.69
N SER A 110 -10.82 0.23 15.53
CA SER A 110 -10.96 1.25 16.58
C SER A 110 -11.44 2.56 15.97
#